data_AF-A0A671PF90-F1
#
_entry.id   AF-A0A671PF90-F1
#
_cell.length_a   1.000
_cell.length_b   1.000
_cell.length_c   1.000
_cell.angle_alpha   90.00
_cell.angle_beta   90.00
_cell.angle_gamma   90.00
#
_symmetry.space_group_name_H-M   'P 1'
#
loop_
_entity.id
_entity.type
_entity.pdbx_description
1 polymer ?
#
loop_
_entity_poly.entity_id
_entity_poly.type
_entity_poly.pdbx_seq_one_letter_code
_entity_poly.pdbx_strand_id
1 'polypeptide(L)'
;MRVFPLCLTYAHTHALCVSKRSPPVFKMRALQLLVLILSGLVGAQQQALMDYLERRLLAIEDRISLWHEQTSRYASELREFKQQMVAQLEGLDKSKEALRSELDTVGTRVDRVEREMDYLETQNGAQPCVDVDDKLVEQQVTVVKERNKAKYAKLTDCSDMISSIKAMKILKRVGGAKGMWTKDMGSGTGKVYILNGTEDNTVYEFGTVREFTSSQGTSAATSIQLPSAWRGMGHAIYNNHLYYLKQGEEMKLLKFDLQKNTVADSAVFPAKNHLPVYSLNPETFIDLAVDEEGLWAIYATQENERYISLAKIDSKTLDIEQMWDTPCLRENAEAAFVICGTVYVVYNSKLPSRSRIQCVFDVSDMVTNDDAPNVYFPKRYGTHASLKYSSVEQLLYAWDDGYQILYKLQMKKKLEV
;
A
#
# COMPACT_ATOMS: atom_id res chain seq x y z
N MET A 1 -5.82 73.14 18.65
CA MET A 1 -5.75 72.54 17.29
C MET A 1 -4.94 73.49 16.43
N ARG A 2 -3.61 73.36 16.29
CA ARG A 2 -2.82 72.44 15.44
C ARG A 2 -3.35 72.35 14.00
N VAL A 3 -2.66 73.01 13.07
CA VAL A 3 -2.38 72.52 11.71
C VAL A 3 -0.94 72.91 11.35
N PHE A 4 -0.19 71.92 10.83
CA PHE A 4 1.23 71.93 10.47
C PHE A 4 1.48 72.44 9.04
N PRO A 5 2.72 72.87 8.71
CA PRO A 5 3.18 73.16 7.34
C PRO A 5 3.79 71.93 6.65
N LEU A 6 3.83 71.94 5.31
CA LEU A 6 4.62 71.03 4.49
C LEU A 6 5.36 71.82 3.41
N CYS A 7 6.69 71.88 3.56
CA CYS A 7 7.65 72.26 2.53
C CYS A 7 7.93 71.05 1.63
N LEU A 8 8.09 71.30 0.32
CA LEU A 8 9.13 70.63 -0.47
C LEU A 8 9.62 71.59 -1.56
N THR A 9 10.94 71.67 -1.58
CA THR A 9 11.80 72.67 -2.18
C THR A 9 12.07 72.39 -3.66
N TYR A 10 11.95 73.42 -4.51
CA TYR A 10 12.62 73.47 -5.81
C TYR A 10 13.82 74.42 -5.67
N ALA A 11 15.03 73.86 -5.79
CA ALA A 11 16.27 74.55 -5.53
C ALA A 11 16.73 75.38 -6.74
N HIS A 12 17.18 76.60 -6.42
CA HIS A 12 17.97 77.52 -7.23
C HIS A 12 17.32 78.23 -8.43
N THR A 13 16.52 79.22 -8.04
CA THR A 13 16.52 80.59 -8.57
C THR A 13 17.80 81.06 -9.28
N HIS A 14 17.64 81.59 -10.49
CA HIS A 14 18.09 82.95 -10.81
C HIS A 14 17.01 83.65 -11.65
N ALA A 15 16.29 84.57 -11.03
CA ALA A 15 15.32 85.43 -11.68
C ALA A 15 16.04 86.43 -12.60
N LEU A 16 15.94 86.25 -13.92
CA LEU A 16 16.37 87.26 -14.89
C LEU A 16 15.25 88.27 -15.10
N CYS A 17 15.35 89.36 -14.34
CA CYS A 17 14.54 90.56 -14.50
C CYS A 17 14.99 91.29 -15.79
N VAL A 18 14.25 91.14 -16.90
CA VAL A 18 14.55 91.88 -18.13
C VAL A 18 13.97 93.29 -18.01
N SER A 19 14.82 94.23 -17.62
CA SER A 19 14.52 95.66 -17.62
C SER A 19 14.09 96.14 -19.01
N LYS A 20 12.99 96.91 -19.05
CA LYS A 20 12.45 97.59 -20.24
C LYS A 20 13.44 98.66 -20.70
N ARG A 21 14.40 98.27 -21.55
CA ARG A 21 14.99 99.06 -22.66
C ARG A 21 16.14 98.25 -23.26
N SER A 22 15.80 97.31 -24.14
CA SER A 22 16.76 96.65 -25.03
C SER A 22 16.20 96.69 -26.46
N PRO A 23 17.05 96.91 -27.48
CA PRO A 23 16.60 97.11 -28.86
C PRO A 23 15.89 95.86 -29.41
N PRO A 24 14.97 96.00 -30.38
CA PRO A 24 14.12 94.91 -30.90
C PRO A 24 14.90 93.67 -31.37
N VAL A 25 16.16 93.85 -31.74
CA VAL A 25 17.09 92.79 -32.14
C VAL A 25 17.35 91.78 -31.01
N PHE A 26 17.40 92.21 -29.74
CA PHE A 26 17.68 91.33 -28.61
C PHE A 26 16.50 90.43 -28.24
N LYS A 27 15.26 90.94 -28.35
CA LYS A 27 14.04 90.16 -28.12
C LYS A 27 13.81 89.12 -29.20
N MET A 28 14.09 89.46 -30.45
CA MET A 28 13.93 88.55 -31.60
C MET A 28 14.96 87.42 -31.56
N ARG A 29 16.21 87.70 -31.16
CA ARG A 29 17.24 86.68 -30.93
C ARG A 29 16.91 85.78 -29.74
N ALA A 30 16.39 86.33 -28.64
CA ALA A 30 15.96 85.53 -27.49
C ALA A 30 14.77 84.61 -27.83
N LEU A 31 13.81 85.07 -28.64
CA LEU A 31 12.68 84.26 -29.09
C LEU A 31 13.13 83.14 -30.05
N GLN A 32 14.06 83.43 -30.97
CA GLN A 32 14.65 82.41 -31.86
C GLN A 32 15.45 81.36 -31.10
N LEU A 33 16.23 81.78 -30.09
CA LEU A 33 16.93 80.86 -29.18
C LEU A 33 15.96 79.98 -28.39
N LEU A 34 14.86 80.54 -27.89
CA LEU A 34 13.85 79.78 -27.15
C LEU A 34 13.14 78.74 -28.03
N VAL A 35 12.81 79.09 -29.28
CA VAL A 35 12.19 78.18 -30.25
C VAL A 35 13.16 77.06 -30.66
N LEU A 36 14.45 77.36 -30.86
CA LEU A 36 15.48 76.37 -31.15
C LEU A 36 15.73 75.41 -29.97
N ILE A 37 15.66 75.91 -28.73
CA ILE A 37 15.79 75.08 -27.53
C ILE A 37 14.56 74.17 -27.36
N LEU A 38 13.36 74.69 -27.58
CA LEU A 38 12.12 73.92 -27.52
C LEU A 38 12.02 72.85 -28.62
N SER A 39 12.42 73.17 -29.85
CA SER A 39 12.47 72.17 -30.94
C SER A 39 13.55 71.11 -30.71
N GLY A 40 14.70 71.49 -30.13
CA GLY A 40 15.75 70.56 -29.71
C GLY A 40 15.30 69.61 -28.59
N LEU A 41 14.54 70.11 -27.60
CA LEU A 41 14.00 69.30 -26.50
C LEU A 41 12.94 68.30 -26.97
N VAL A 42 12.04 68.73 -27.87
CA VAL A 42 11.04 67.83 -28.49
C VAL A 42 11.73 66.77 -29.36
N GLY A 43 12.74 67.16 -30.15
CA GLY A 43 13.54 66.23 -30.94
C GLY A 43 14.28 65.20 -30.07
N ALA A 44 14.90 65.63 -28.98
CA ALA A 44 15.60 64.75 -28.04
C ALA A 44 14.65 63.77 -27.32
N GLN A 45 13.46 64.23 -26.94
CA GLN A 45 12.45 63.38 -26.31
C GLN A 45 11.90 62.33 -27.28
N GLN A 46 11.74 62.69 -28.56
CA GLN A 46 11.25 61.78 -29.60
C GLN A 46 12.32 60.75 -30.01
N GLN A 47 13.59 61.16 -30.06
CA GLN A 47 14.73 60.27 -30.28
C GLN A 47 14.87 59.25 -29.13
N ALA A 48 14.74 59.70 -27.87
CA ALA A 48 14.80 58.82 -26.70
C ALA A 48 13.66 57.78 -26.66
N LEU A 49 12.46 58.16 -27.12
CA LEU A 49 11.34 57.22 -27.26
C LEU A 49 11.58 56.19 -28.38
N MET A 50 12.13 56.61 -29.52
CA MET A 50 12.49 55.72 -30.61
C MET A 50 13.58 54.72 -30.18
N ASP A 51 14.65 55.18 -29.52
CA ASP A 51 15.69 54.31 -28.97
C ASP A 51 15.12 53.31 -27.95
N TYR A 52 14.14 53.73 -27.14
CA TYR A 52 13.47 52.84 -26.19
C TYR A 52 12.64 51.76 -26.89
N LEU A 53 11.88 52.13 -27.93
CA LEU A 53 11.08 51.18 -28.71
C LEU A 53 11.96 50.20 -29.47
N GLU A 54 13.07 50.64 -30.05
CA GLU A 54 14.04 49.80 -30.75
C GLU A 54 14.67 48.77 -29.81
N ARG A 55 15.12 49.18 -28.62
CA ARG A 55 15.65 48.26 -27.60
C ARG A 55 14.61 47.25 -27.12
N ARG A 56 13.35 47.66 -27.01
CA ARG A 56 12.24 46.76 -26.65
C ARG A 56 11.92 45.77 -27.75
N LEU A 57 11.95 46.19 -29.01
CA LEU A 57 11.74 45.32 -30.16
C LEU A 57 12.85 44.27 -30.27
N LEU A 58 14.11 44.68 -30.12
CA LEU A 58 15.25 43.75 -30.09
C LEU A 58 15.12 42.73 -28.95
N ALA A 59 14.73 43.16 -27.75
CA ALA A 59 14.51 42.24 -26.63
C ALA A 59 13.33 41.27 -26.84
N ILE A 60 12.32 41.65 -27.63
CA ILE A 60 11.21 40.77 -28.01
C ILE A 60 11.68 39.77 -29.07
N GLU A 61 12.45 40.22 -30.06
CA GLU A 61 13.02 39.37 -31.11
C GLU A 61 13.94 38.28 -30.52
N ASP A 62 14.83 38.64 -29.59
CA ASP A 62 15.67 37.69 -28.86
C ASP A 62 14.86 36.66 -28.05
N ARG A 63 13.73 37.08 -27.48
CA ARG A 63 12.85 36.15 -26.75
C ARG A 63 12.10 35.22 -27.69
N ILE A 64 11.71 35.69 -28.88
CA ILE A 64 11.04 34.88 -29.89
C ILE A 64 12.01 33.86 -30.47
N SER A 65 13.26 34.24 -30.75
CA SER A 65 14.28 33.33 -31.25
C SER A 65 14.58 32.22 -30.23
N LEU A 66 14.71 32.57 -28.95
CA LEU A 66 14.89 31.57 -27.87
C LEU A 66 13.68 30.64 -27.74
N TRP A 67 12.46 31.17 -27.81
CA TRP A 67 11.24 30.36 -27.79
C TRP A 67 11.16 29.41 -28.99
N HIS A 68 11.55 29.87 -30.17
CA HIS A 68 11.58 29.06 -31.38
C HIS A 68 12.60 27.92 -31.26
N GLU A 69 13.79 28.21 -30.73
CA GLU A 69 14.82 27.21 -30.49
C GLU A 69 14.38 26.16 -29.46
N GLN A 70 13.79 26.57 -28.34
CA GLN A 70 13.25 25.65 -27.34
C GLN A 70 12.13 24.76 -27.91
N THR A 71 11.21 25.36 -28.67
CA THR A 71 10.11 24.62 -29.30
C THR A 71 10.63 23.60 -30.31
N SER A 72 11.66 23.96 -31.09
CA SER A 72 12.31 23.07 -32.04
C SER A 72 12.98 21.89 -31.34
N ARG A 73 13.70 22.13 -30.23
CA ARG A 73 14.33 21.09 -29.40
C ARG A 73 13.31 20.12 -28.80
N TYR A 74 12.21 20.63 -28.23
CA TYR A 74 11.15 19.74 -27.73
C TYR A 74 10.51 18.91 -28.84
N ALA A 75 10.34 19.49 -30.02
CA ALA A 75 9.81 18.76 -31.16
C ALA A 75 10.79 17.68 -31.67
N SER A 76 12.11 17.87 -31.58
CA SER A 76 13.08 16.81 -31.91
C SER A 76 13.09 15.71 -30.86
N GLU A 77 13.13 16.04 -29.57
CA GLU A 77 13.10 15.07 -28.46
C GLU A 77 11.85 14.19 -28.52
N LEU A 78 10.68 14.78 -28.80
CA LEU A 78 9.44 14.01 -28.94
C LEU A 78 9.45 13.07 -30.15
N ARG A 79 10.11 13.46 -31.25
CA ARG A 79 10.27 12.58 -32.42
C ARG A 79 11.21 11.42 -32.13
N GLU A 80 12.32 11.66 -31.43
CA GLU A 80 13.25 10.61 -31.01
C GLU A 80 12.59 9.63 -30.03
N PHE A 81 11.86 10.14 -29.03
CA PHE A 81 11.10 9.32 -28.10
C PHE A 81 10.07 8.44 -28.82
N LYS A 82 9.33 9.02 -29.80
CA LYS A 82 8.40 8.26 -30.64
C LYS A 82 9.12 7.15 -31.41
N GLN A 83 10.27 7.43 -32.03
CA GLN A 83 11.04 6.42 -32.76
C GLN A 83 11.54 5.31 -31.84
N GLN A 84 12.02 5.63 -30.64
CA GLN A 84 12.42 4.63 -29.65
C GLN A 84 11.26 3.73 -29.22
N MET A 85 10.09 4.32 -28.93
CA MET A 85 8.91 3.53 -28.56
C MET A 85 8.45 2.60 -29.69
N VAL A 86 8.47 3.07 -30.95
CA VAL A 86 8.12 2.23 -32.10
C VAL A 86 9.11 1.07 -32.24
N ALA A 87 10.41 1.32 -32.10
CA ALA A 87 11.43 0.27 -32.14
C ALA A 87 11.25 -0.77 -31.00
N GLN A 88 10.87 -0.32 -29.80
CA GLN A 88 10.58 -1.25 -28.69
C GLN A 88 9.32 -2.09 -28.94
N LEU A 89 8.27 -1.50 -29.52
CA LEU A 89 7.05 -2.22 -29.91
C LEU A 89 7.33 -3.26 -30.99
N GLU A 90 8.13 -2.92 -32.01
CA GLU A 90 8.56 -3.89 -33.03
C GLU A 90 9.41 -5.02 -32.43
N GLY A 91 10.24 -4.73 -31.42
CA GLY A 91 11.01 -5.73 -30.69
C GLY A 91 10.11 -6.70 -29.90
N LEU A 92 9.07 -6.17 -29.24
CA LEU A 92 8.07 -6.97 -28.52
C LEU A 92 7.22 -7.84 -29.45
N ASP A 93 6.89 -7.34 -30.64
CA ASP A 93 6.10 -8.13 -31.60
C ASP A 93 6.94 -9.30 -32.16
N LYS A 94 8.23 -9.07 -32.44
CA LYS A 94 9.16 -10.14 -32.83
C LYS A 94 9.34 -11.21 -31.76
N SER A 95 9.44 -10.84 -30.48
CA SER A 95 9.56 -11.83 -29.39
C SER A 95 8.27 -12.63 -29.20
N LYS A 96 7.11 -11.99 -29.36
CA LYS A 96 5.81 -12.65 -29.36
C LYS A 96 5.68 -13.66 -30.51
N GLU A 97 6.11 -13.31 -31.73
CA GLU A 97 6.13 -14.24 -32.86
C GLU A 97 7.09 -15.42 -32.63
N ALA A 98 8.27 -15.17 -32.05
CA ALA A 98 9.21 -16.22 -31.70
C ALA A 98 8.62 -17.21 -30.68
N LEU A 99 8.00 -16.72 -29.61
CA LEU A 99 7.32 -17.55 -28.61
C LEU A 99 6.17 -18.37 -29.21
N ARG A 100 5.42 -17.78 -30.15
CA ARG A 100 4.35 -18.49 -30.86
C ARG A 100 4.89 -19.64 -31.70
N SER A 101 6.00 -19.42 -32.41
CA SER A 101 6.68 -20.47 -33.19
C SER A 101 7.24 -21.60 -32.31
N GLU A 102 7.80 -21.26 -31.15
CA GLU A 102 8.25 -22.27 -30.17
C GLU A 102 7.08 -23.08 -29.63
N LEU A 103 5.94 -22.43 -29.32
CA LEU A 103 4.73 -23.09 -28.86
C LEU A 103 4.18 -24.07 -29.91
N ASP A 104 4.14 -23.67 -31.18
CA ASP A 104 3.72 -24.55 -32.28
C ASP A 104 4.69 -25.74 -32.44
N THR A 105 5.99 -25.50 -32.29
CA THR A 105 7.02 -26.57 -32.34
C THR A 105 6.84 -27.56 -31.18
N VAL A 106 6.56 -27.08 -29.96
CA VAL A 106 6.27 -27.94 -28.82
C VAL A 106 4.97 -28.72 -29.03
N GLY A 107 3.93 -28.07 -29.56
CA GLY A 107 2.65 -28.72 -29.90
C GLY A 107 2.85 -29.91 -30.84
N THR A 108 3.59 -29.73 -31.93
CA THR A 108 3.86 -30.84 -32.87
C THR A 108 4.66 -32.00 -32.25
N ARG A 109 5.51 -31.72 -31.25
CA ARG A 109 6.25 -32.76 -30.51
C ARG A 109 5.35 -33.52 -29.55
N VAL A 110 4.44 -32.82 -28.88
CA VAL A 110 3.42 -33.43 -28.00
C VAL A 110 2.49 -34.33 -28.84
N ASP A 111 1.95 -33.82 -29.95
CA ASP A 111 1.11 -34.62 -30.86
C ASP A 111 1.82 -35.88 -31.40
N ARG A 112 3.15 -35.80 -31.54
CA ARG A 112 3.97 -36.95 -31.95
C ARG A 112 4.14 -37.95 -30.82
N VAL A 113 4.40 -37.50 -29.60
CA VAL A 113 4.52 -38.35 -28.42
C VAL A 113 3.19 -39.01 -28.09
N GLU A 114 2.06 -38.30 -28.20
CA GLU A 114 0.72 -38.87 -28.03
C GLU A 114 0.46 -40.00 -29.03
N ARG A 115 0.81 -39.81 -30.31
CA ARG A 115 0.70 -40.88 -31.32
C ARG A 115 1.64 -42.05 -31.08
N GLU A 116 2.84 -41.81 -30.57
CA GLU A 116 3.78 -42.86 -30.20
C GLU A 116 3.32 -43.62 -28.93
N MET A 117 2.66 -42.93 -27.99
CA MET A 117 2.02 -43.52 -26.81
C MET A 117 0.84 -44.42 -27.20
N ASP A 118 -0.08 -43.94 -28.04
CA ASP A 118 -1.22 -44.73 -28.54
C ASP A 118 -0.76 -46.00 -29.30
N TYR A 119 0.36 -45.89 -30.03
CA TYR A 119 0.96 -47.03 -30.74
C TYR A 119 1.57 -48.06 -29.78
N LEU A 120 2.19 -47.61 -28.69
CA LEU A 120 2.74 -48.49 -27.66
C LEU A 120 1.65 -49.16 -26.82
N GLU A 121 0.55 -48.45 -26.55
CA GLU A 121 -0.64 -49.01 -25.86
C GLU A 121 -1.34 -50.10 -26.68
N THR A 122 -1.33 -49.97 -28.01
CA THR A 122 -1.92 -50.96 -28.92
C THR A 122 -1.01 -52.16 -29.21
N GLN A 123 0.32 -52.02 -29.15
CA GLN A 123 1.26 -53.15 -29.30
C GLN A 123 1.51 -53.93 -28.01
N ASN A 124 1.48 -53.27 -26.85
CA ASN A 124 1.59 -53.93 -25.55
C ASN A 124 0.20 -54.06 -24.91
N GLY A 125 -0.62 -54.98 -25.43
CA GLY A 125 -1.77 -55.47 -24.67
C GLY A 125 -1.28 -56.05 -23.35
N ALA A 126 -1.41 -55.29 -22.27
CA ALA A 126 -0.90 -55.67 -20.96
C ALA A 126 -1.53 -56.98 -20.49
N GLN A 127 -0.68 -57.93 -20.10
CA GLN A 127 -1.07 -58.99 -19.17
C GLN A 127 -1.56 -58.37 -17.86
N PRO A 128 -2.46 -59.04 -17.13
CA PRO A 128 -3.15 -58.44 -15.99
C PRO A 128 -2.16 -58.13 -14.86
N CYS A 129 -1.78 -56.87 -14.77
CA CYS A 129 -1.15 -56.29 -13.59
C CYS A 129 -2.28 -56.00 -12.59
N VAL A 130 -2.11 -56.47 -11.35
CA VAL A 130 -3.01 -56.12 -10.24
C VAL A 130 -2.92 -54.61 -10.03
N ASP A 131 -4.01 -53.91 -10.34
CA ASP A 131 -4.19 -52.50 -9.97
C ASP A 131 -3.99 -52.37 -8.46
N VAL A 132 -2.95 -51.65 -8.04
CA VAL A 132 -2.96 -51.05 -6.72
C VAL A 132 -3.95 -49.90 -6.83
N ASP A 133 -5.19 -50.22 -6.47
CA ASP A 133 -6.39 -49.40 -6.54
C ASP A 133 -6.10 -47.93 -6.18
N ASP A 134 -6.26 -47.00 -7.14
CA ASP A 134 -6.19 -45.55 -6.88
C ASP A 134 -7.18 -45.13 -5.78
N LYS A 135 -8.26 -45.92 -5.60
CA LYS A 135 -9.19 -45.80 -4.48
C LYS A 135 -8.53 -46.03 -3.12
N LEU A 136 -7.48 -46.84 -3.03
CA LEU A 136 -6.76 -47.08 -1.77
C LEU A 136 -5.92 -45.88 -1.35
N VAL A 137 -5.33 -45.15 -2.32
CA VAL A 137 -4.58 -43.92 -2.06
C VAL A 137 -5.53 -42.79 -1.66
N GLU A 138 -6.64 -42.61 -2.37
CA GLU A 138 -7.69 -41.67 -1.97
C GLU A 138 -8.31 -42.03 -0.61
N GLN A 139 -8.52 -43.33 -0.34
CA GLN A 139 -9.02 -43.81 0.95
C GLN A 139 -7.98 -43.61 2.07
N GLN A 140 -6.69 -43.76 1.81
CA GLN A 140 -5.64 -43.47 2.79
C GLN A 140 -5.50 -41.96 3.06
N VAL A 141 -5.56 -41.11 2.03
CA VAL A 141 -5.52 -39.64 2.19
C VAL A 141 -6.73 -39.15 2.97
N THR A 142 -7.92 -39.67 2.68
CA THR A 142 -9.14 -39.34 3.44
C THR A 142 -9.05 -39.84 4.89
N VAL A 143 -8.58 -41.07 5.13
CA VAL A 143 -8.36 -41.59 6.50
C VAL A 143 -7.34 -40.76 7.28
N VAL A 144 -6.24 -40.30 6.66
CA VAL A 144 -5.26 -39.42 7.30
C VAL A 144 -5.86 -38.04 7.60
N LYS A 145 -6.61 -37.45 6.66
CA LYS A 145 -7.33 -36.19 6.89
C LYS A 145 -8.33 -36.33 8.04
N GLU A 146 -9.19 -37.34 8.03
CA GLU A 146 -10.18 -37.60 9.08
C GLU A 146 -9.55 -37.91 10.43
N ARG A 147 -8.43 -38.65 10.46
CA ARG A 147 -7.68 -38.90 11.70
C ARG A 147 -7.06 -37.62 12.27
N ASN A 148 -6.50 -36.76 11.41
CA ASN A 148 -5.95 -35.46 11.82
C ASN A 148 -7.05 -34.51 12.30
N LYS A 149 -8.22 -34.49 11.63
CA LYS A 149 -9.41 -33.76 12.09
C LYS A 149 -9.87 -34.21 13.47
N ALA A 150 -10.03 -35.52 13.68
CA ALA A 150 -10.45 -36.09 14.97
C ALA A 150 -9.41 -35.85 16.08
N LYS A 151 -8.12 -35.77 15.73
CA LYS A 151 -7.05 -35.39 16.67
C LYS A 151 -7.13 -33.92 17.04
N TYR A 152 -7.43 -33.03 16.09
CA TYR A 152 -7.53 -31.60 16.31
C TYR A 152 -8.81 -31.20 17.07
N ALA A 153 -9.95 -31.78 16.73
CA ALA A 153 -11.23 -31.57 17.42
C ALA A 153 -11.22 -32.03 18.90
N LYS A 154 -10.33 -32.96 19.27
CA LYS A 154 -10.12 -33.38 20.67
C LYS A 154 -9.18 -32.45 21.46
N LEU A 155 -8.47 -31.54 20.79
CA LEU A 155 -7.42 -30.72 21.38
C LEU A 155 -7.85 -29.28 21.67
N THR A 156 -8.93 -28.80 21.03
CA THR A 156 -9.42 -27.43 21.20
C THR A 156 -10.54 -27.36 22.23
N ASP A 157 -10.33 -26.57 23.29
CA ASP A 157 -11.34 -26.26 24.29
C ASP A 157 -12.23 -25.08 23.85
N CYS A 158 -11.88 -24.37 22.76
CA CYS A 158 -12.67 -23.24 22.29
C CYS A 158 -13.65 -23.61 21.18
N SER A 159 -14.91 -23.26 21.42
CA SER A 159 -16.06 -23.52 20.53
C SER A 159 -16.83 -22.24 20.21
N ASP A 160 -16.17 -21.08 20.27
CA ASP A 160 -16.81 -19.79 20.00
C ASP A 160 -16.71 -19.41 18.52
N MET A 161 -17.72 -18.70 18.04
CA MET A 161 -17.83 -18.13 16.71
C MET A 161 -18.47 -16.74 16.79
N ILE A 162 -18.10 -15.84 15.90
CA ILE A 162 -18.76 -14.52 15.81
C ILE A 162 -20.22 -14.65 15.35
N SER A 163 -21.13 -13.99 16.06
CA SER A 163 -22.52 -13.82 15.63
C SER A 163 -22.75 -12.47 14.92
N SER A 164 -22.14 -11.39 15.44
CA SER A 164 -22.32 -10.03 14.90
C SER A 164 -21.25 -9.07 15.45
N ILE A 165 -21.16 -7.87 14.86
CA ILE A 165 -20.38 -6.75 15.40
C ILE A 165 -21.32 -5.84 16.19
N LYS A 166 -21.16 -5.82 17.52
CA LYS A 166 -22.04 -5.09 18.44
C LYS A 166 -21.84 -3.58 18.40
N ALA A 167 -20.60 -3.13 18.31
CA ALA A 167 -20.27 -1.70 18.33
C ALA A 167 -18.95 -1.40 17.62
N MET A 168 -18.79 -0.16 17.18
CA MET A 168 -17.57 0.39 16.60
C MET A 168 -17.17 1.64 17.38
N LYS A 169 -15.87 1.79 17.63
CA LYS A 169 -15.29 3.00 18.21
C LYS A 169 -13.99 3.39 17.51
N ILE A 170 -13.94 4.61 16.99
CA ILE A 170 -12.69 5.21 16.50
C ILE A 170 -11.96 5.78 17.71
N LEU A 171 -10.71 5.38 17.91
CA LEU A 171 -9.90 5.90 19.01
C LEU A 171 -9.12 7.14 18.61
N LYS A 172 -8.46 7.09 17.46
CA LYS A 172 -7.55 8.14 17.01
C LYS A 172 -7.27 8.01 15.51
N ARG A 173 -6.65 9.04 14.94
CA ARG A 173 -5.99 8.97 13.64
C ARG A 173 -4.50 9.26 13.81
N VAL A 174 -3.65 8.28 13.54
CA VAL A 174 -2.18 8.35 13.61
C VAL A 174 -1.60 7.51 12.47
N GLY A 175 -0.53 8.00 11.86
CA GLY A 175 0.16 7.29 10.77
C GLY A 175 -0.47 7.53 9.40
N GLY A 176 -0.07 6.70 8.44
CA GLY A 176 -0.49 6.76 7.05
C GLY A 176 -1.66 5.85 6.71
N ALA A 177 -1.90 5.68 5.41
CA ALA A 177 -3.03 4.91 4.90
C ALA A 177 -2.98 3.42 5.31
N LYS A 178 -1.75 2.89 5.46
CA LYS A 178 -1.45 1.50 5.76
C LYS A 178 -0.73 1.40 7.10
N GLY A 179 -1.00 0.35 7.84
CA GLY A 179 -0.39 0.10 9.14
C GLY A 179 -1.16 -0.94 9.94
N MET A 180 -0.64 -1.23 11.12
CA MET A 180 -1.22 -2.14 12.07
C MET A 180 -1.11 -1.53 13.47
N TRP A 181 -2.15 -1.74 14.27
CA TRP A 181 -2.09 -1.47 15.70
C TRP A 181 -2.74 -2.63 16.43
N THR A 182 -2.20 -2.96 17.59
CA THR A 182 -2.66 -4.12 18.34
C THR A 182 -2.21 -4.01 19.80
N LYS A 183 -2.77 -4.85 20.67
CA LYS A 183 -2.21 -5.15 21.99
C LYS A 183 -1.41 -6.44 21.94
N ASP A 184 -0.69 -6.71 23.02
CA ASP A 184 -0.18 -8.05 23.27
C ASP A 184 -1.33 -9.00 23.59
N MET A 185 -1.52 -10.01 22.75
CA MET A 185 -2.63 -10.97 22.83
C MET A 185 -2.46 -12.04 23.91
N GLY A 186 -1.31 -12.10 24.61
CA GLY A 186 -1.05 -13.11 25.64
C GLY A 186 -0.68 -12.55 27.03
N SER A 187 -0.11 -11.34 27.10
CA SER A 187 0.47 -10.83 28.35
C SER A 187 -0.49 -9.99 29.22
N GLY A 188 -1.65 -9.58 28.70
CA GLY A 188 -2.66 -8.82 29.47
C GLY A 188 -2.18 -7.46 30.02
N THR A 189 -1.02 -6.97 29.59
CA THR A 189 -0.34 -5.77 30.13
C THR A 189 -1.06 -4.46 29.82
N GLY A 190 -2.01 -4.47 28.87
CA GLY A 190 -2.73 -3.27 28.42
C GLY A 190 -1.92 -2.34 27.51
N LYS A 191 -0.65 -2.69 27.22
CA LYS A 191 0.21 -1.96 26.29
C LYS A 191 -0.34 -2.00 24.87
N VAL A 192 -0.17 -0.89 24.15
CA VAL A 192 -0.62 -0.73 22.76
C VAL A 192 0.59 -0.52 21.87
N TYR A 193 0.61 -1.22 20.75
CA TYR A 193 1.69 -1.17 19.78
C TYR A 193 1.18 -0.64 18.45
N ILE A 194 1.97 0.21 17.81
CA ILE A 194 1.70 0.78 16.49
C ILE A 194 2.87 0.54 15.57
N LEU A 195 2.57 -0.09 14.43
CA LEU A 195 3.48 -0.32 13.32
C LEU A 195 2.88 0.44 12.13
N ASN A 196 3.49 1.57 11.79
CA ASN A 196 2.99 2.45 10.74
C ASN A 196 3.62 2.10 9.39
N GLY A 197 2.82 2.10 8.33
CA GLY A 197 3.28 1.78 6.98
C GLY A 197 3.46 0.29 6.71
N THR A 198 3.96 -0.01 5.52
CA THR A 198 4.20 -1.37 5.02
C THR A 198 5.67 -1.78 5.06
N GLU A 199 6.56 -0.84 5.35
CA GLU A 199 8.00 -1.05 5.45
C GLU A 199 8.60 0.07 6.31
N ASP A 200 9.00 -0.30 7.52
CA ASP A 200 9.67 0.54 8.50
C ASP A 200 10.35 -0.41 9.51
N ASN A 201 11.15 0.09 10.44
CA ASN A 201 11.79 -0.67 11.51
C ASN A 201 11.49 -0.09 12.90
N THR A 202 10.61 0.92 13.02
CA THR A 202 10.30 1.60 14.29
C THR A 202 8.91 1.26 14.83
N VAL A 203 8.86 0.46 15.89
CA VAL A 203 7.61 0.14 16.59
C VAL A 203 7.34 1.16 17.70
N TYR A 204 6.12 1.68 17.77
CA TYR A 204 5.73 2.62 18.82
C TYR A 204 4.93 1.89 19.92
N GLU A 205 5.46 1.86 21.13
CA GLU A 205 4.81 1.29 22.32
C GLU A 205 4.19 2.41 23.19
N PHE A 206 2.92 2.25 23.56
CA PHE A 206 2.24 3.05 24.59
C PHE A 206 1.89 2.15 25.77
N GLY A 207 2.00 2.66 26.99
CA GLY A 207 1.69 1.92 28.21
C GLY A 207 0.21 1.59 28.33
N THR A 208 -0.68 2.44 27.83
CA THR A 208 -2.13 2.21 27.84
C THR A 208 -2.85 2.79 26.62
N VAL A 209 -4.07 2.31 26.37
CA VAL A 209 -4.98 2.92 25.38
C VAL A 209 -5.26 4.39 25.70
N ARG A 210 -5.37 4.75 26.99
CA ARG A 210 -5.61 6.14 27.40
C ARG A 210 -4.45 7.04 26.98
N GLU A 211 -3.23 6.64 27.30
CA GLU A 211 -2.01 7.35 26.91
C GLU A 211 -1.91 7.51 25.39
N PHE A 212 -2.18 6.44 24.64
CA PHE A 212 -2.26 6.49 23.18
C PHE A 212 -3.28 7.53 22.70
N THR A 213 -4.50 7.54 23.25
CA THR A 213 -5.55 8.49 22.82
C THR A 213 -5.25 9.94 23.19
N SER A 214 -4.58 10.18 24.32
CA SER A 214 -4.26 11.54 24.78
C SER A 214 -2.99 12.14 24.17
N SER A 215 -2.12 11.32 23.58
CA SER A 215 -0.83 11.78 23.04
C SER A 215 -1.00 12.63 21.77
N GLN A 216 -0.02 13.48 21.45
CA GLN A 216 0.01 14.20 20.18
C GLN A 216 0.79 13.37 19.14
N GLY A 217 0.08 12.73 18.22
CA GLY A 217 0.70 11.77 17.29
C GLY A 217 1.30 10.58 18.03
N THR A 218 2.61 10.36 17.85
CA THR A 218 3.42 9.32 18.50
C THR A 218 4.37 9.84 19.58
N SER A 219 4.24 11.10 20.01
CA SER A 219 5.22 11.75 20.90
C SER A 219 5.38 11.13 22.29
N ALA A 220 4.30 10.52 22.83
CA ALA A 220 4.32 9.84 24.12
C ALA A 220 4.68 8.35 24.02
N ALA A 221 4.96 7.85 22.81
CA ALA A 221 5.35 6.46 22.61
C ALA A 221 6.81 6.23 22.97
N THR A 222 7.11 5.04 23.49
CA THR A 222 8.47 4.52 23.48
C THR A 222 8.76 3.94 22.10
N SER A 223 9.80 4.43 21.44
CA SER A 223 10.24 3.93 20.13
C SER A 223 11.15 2.71 20.29
N ILE A 224 10.71 1.56 19.79
CA ILE A 224 11.47 0.31 19.75
C ILE A 224 12.04 0.16 18.34
N GLN A 225 13.37 0.08 18.23
CA GLN A 225 14.06 -0.09 16.96
C GLN A 225 14.29 -1.58 16.67
N LEU A 226 13.73 -2.06 15.56
CA LEU A 226 13.97 -3.41 15.08
C LEU A 226 15.29 -3.49 14.30
N PRO A 227 15.98 -4.64 14.34
CA PRO A 227 17.26 -4.83 13.64
C PRO A 227 17.11 -4.87 12.12
N SER A 228 15.89 -5.04 11.61
CA SER A 228 15.58 -4.99 10.18
C SER A 228 14.19 -4.42 9.97
N ALA A 229 13.97 -3.76 8.83
CA ALA A 229 12.65 -3.34 8.42
C ALA A 229 11.71 -4.53 8.22
N TRP A 230 10.45 -4.36 8.58
CA TRP A 230 9.39 -5.31 8.29
C TRP A 230 8.83 -5.12 6.88
N ARG A 231 8.04 -6.09 6.41
CA ARG A 231 7.29 -6.01 5.15
C ARG A 231 5.82 -6.33 5.34
N GLY A 232 4.94 -5.49 4.79
CA GLY A 232 3.49 -5.62 4.86
C GLY A 232 2.91 -5.13 6.18
N MET A 233 1.70 -5.60 6.51
CA MET A 233 0.98 -5.24 7.73
C MET A 233 0.57 -6.46 8.55
N GLY A 234 1.01 -7.65 8.12
CA GLY A 234 0.60 -8.94 8.62
C GLY A 234 1.33 -9.40 9.89
N HIS A 235 1.59 -8.49 10.82
CA HIS A 235 2.38 -8.77 12.01
C HIS A 235 1.49 -9.20 13.19
N ALA A 236 2.07 -9.76 14.24
CA ALA A 236 1.34 -10.13 15.45
C ALA A 236 2.19 -9.91 16.70
N ILE A 237 1.56 -9.61 17.83
CA ILE A 237 2.22 -9.50 19.12
C ILE A 237 1.58 -10.48 20.08
N TYR A 238 2.38 -11.41 20.59
CA TYR A 238 1.92 -12.49 21.44
C TYR A 238 2.98 -12.84 22.49
N ASN A 239 2.57 -12.86 23.76
CA ASN A 239 3.43 -13.21 24.89
C ASN A 239 4.73 -12.40 24.91
N ASN A 240 4.63 -11.08 24.77
CA ASN A 240 5.74 -10.13 24.74
C ASN A 240 6.73 -10.30 23.58
N HIS A 241 6.35 -11.06 22.55
CA HIS A 241 7.13 -11.19 21.32
C HIS A 241 6.38 -10.55 20.16
N LEU A 242 7.10 -9.77 19.36
CA LEU A 242 6.65 -9.31 18.05
C LEU A 242 7.07 -10.34 17.00
N TYR A 243 6.07 -10.86 16.29
CA TYR A 243 6.26 -11.71 15.12
C TYR A 243 6.06 -10.85 13.88
N TYR A 244 7.13 -10.66 13.11
CA TYR A 244 7.11 -9.83 11.91
C TYR A 244 7.87 -10.45 10.75
N LEU A 245 7.53 -10.02 9.55
CA LEU A 245 8.07 -10.57 8.32
C LEU A 245 9.17 -9.66 7.80
N LYS A 246 10.27 -10.26 7.39
CA LYS A 246 11.35 -9.60 6.66
C LYS A 246 11.41 -10.19 5.25
N GLN A 247 11.39 -9.31 4.25
CA GLN A 247 11.64 -9.70 2.87
C GLN A 247 13.15 -9.59 2.59
N GLY A 248 13.76 -10.70 2.17
CA GLY A 248 15.11 -10.75 1.62
C GLY A 248 15.12 -11.58 0.35
N GLU A 249 16.13 -12.44 0.17
CA GLU A 249 16.08 -13.50 -0.85
C GLU A 249 14.89 -14.46 -0.62
N GLU A 250 14.56 -14.69 0.66
CA GLU A 250 13.42 -15.48 1.11
C GLU A 250 12.58 -14.66 2.10
N MET A 251 11.30 -15.02 2.23
CA MET A 251 10.41 -14.45 3.25
C MET A 251 10.69 -15.12 4.60
N LYS A 252 11.21 -14.34 5.55
CA LYS A 252 11.58 -14.82 6.89
C LYS A 252 10.62 -14.27 7.94
N LEU A 253 10.14 -15.16 8.80
CA LEU A 253 9.42 -14.82 10.03
C LEU A 253 10.42 -14.63 11.15
N LEU A 254 10.43 -13.45 11.78
CA LEU A 254 11.26 -13.15 12.93
C LEU A 254 10.41 -13.06 14.19
N LYS A 255 10.93 -13.64 15.28
CA LYS A 255 10.40 -13.50 16.63
C LYS A 255 11.31 -12.56 17.41
N PHE A 256 10.82 -11.38 17.74
CA PHE A 256 11.55 -10.34 18.45
C PHE A 256 11.04 -10.19 19.87
N ASP A 257 11.93 -10.30 20.86
CA ASP A 257 11.61 -10.12 22.28
C ASP A 257 11.54 -8.62 22.59
N LEU A 258 10.32 -8.12 22.86
CA LEU A 258 10.07 -6.69 23.11
C LEU A 258 10.65 -6.20 24.45
N GLN A 259 10.95 -7.11 25.39
CA GLN A 259 11.57 -6.74 26.67
C GLN A 259 13.09 -6.65 26.55
N LYS A 260 13.70 -7.61 25.85
CA LYS A 260 15.16 -7.66 25.68
C LYS A 260 15.66 -6.82 24.50
N ASN A 261 14.77 -6.42 23.60
CA ASN A 261 15.09 -5.75 22.34
C ASN A 261 16.06 -6.56 21.46
N THR A 262 15.86 -7.89 21.39
CA THR A 262 16.70 -8.80 20.59
C THR A 262 15.84 -9.76 19.79
N VAL A 263 16.36 -10.23 18.64
CA VAL A 263 15.75 -11.35 17.91
C VAL A 263 15.93 -12.61 18.75
N ALA A 264 14.82 -13.22 19.14
CA ALA A 264 14.82 -14.47 19.89
C ALA A 264 14.97 -15.68 18.96
N ASP A 265 14.30 -15.64 17.80
CA ASP A 265 14.35 -16.71 16.81
C ASP A 265 13.97 -16.21 15.40
N SER A 266 14.26 -17.00 14.36
CA SER A 266 13.83 -16.73 12.99
C SER A 266 13.66 -18.01 12.18
N ALA A 267 12.60 -18.09 11.38
CA ALA A 267 12.33 -19.20 10.48
C ALA A 267 12.05 -18.70 9.06
N VAL A 268 12.43 -19.52 8.06
CA VAL A 268 12.00 -19.32 6.67
C VAL A 268 10.63 -19.94 6.53
N PHE A 269 9.66 -19.20 5.98
CA PHE A 269 8.34 -19.78 5.76
C PHE A 269 8.41 -20.84 4.66
N PRO A 270 7.95 -22.08 4.88
CA PRO A 270 8.14 -23.22 3.98
C PRO A 270 7.15 -23.21 2.80
N ALA A 271 6.92 -22.07 2.18
CA ALA A 271 6.17 -21.94 0.95
C ALA A 271 7.00 -21.18 -0.09
N LYS A 272 7.07 -21.74 -1.30
CA LYS A 272 7.74 -21.08 -2.43
C LYS A 272 6.74 -20.17 -3.13
N ASN A 273 7.26 -19.11 -3.77
CA ASN A 273 6.49 -18.20 -4.62
C ASN A 273 5.23 -17.63 -3.92
N HIS A 274 5.45 -16.91 -2.83
CA HIS A 274 4.38 -16.23 -2.11
C HIS A 274 3.61 -15.24 -3.01
N LEU A 275 2.29 -15.31 -2.93
CA LEU A 275 1.40 -14.31 -3.50
C LEU A 275 0.83 -13.44 -2.37
N PRO A 276 0.41 -12.20 -2.67
CA PRO A 276 -0.36 -11.42 -1.72
C PRO A 276 -1.63 -12.16 -1.30
N VAL A 277 -1.91 -12.20 0.00
CA VAL A 277 -3.06 -12.92 0.57
C VAL A 277 -4.36 -12.25 0.20
N TYR A 278 -4.37 -10.92 0.19
CA TYR A 278 -5.56 -10.09 0.00
C TYR A 278 -5.40 -9.25 -1.26
N SER A 279 -6.29 -9.38 -2.23
CA SER A 279 -6.18 -8.60 -3.47
C SER A 279 -6.33 -7.09 -3.24
N LEU A 280 -7.02 -6.67 -2.16
CA LEU A 280 -7.19 -5.26 -1.81
C LEU A 280 -6.06 -4.70 -0.92
N ASN A 281 -5.18 -5.56 -0.42
CA ASN A 281 -3.98 -5.21 0.34
C ASN A 281 -2.78 -6.02 -0.18
N PRO A 282 -2.30 -5.72 -1.41
CA PRO A 282 -1.28 -6.50 -2.10
C PRO A 282 0.10 -6.48 -1.41
N GLU A 283 0.29 -5.62 -0.41
CA GLU A 283 1.52 -5.53 0.37
C GLU A 283 1.60 -6.63 1.46
N THR A 284 0.51 -7.34 1.74
CA THR A 284 0.45 -8.39 2.76
C THR A 284 0.57 -9.77 2.12
N PHE A 285 1.76 -10.36 2.22
CA PHE A 285 2.08 -11.71 1.68
C PHE A 285 1.78 -12.84 2.67
N ILE A 286 1.95 -12.58 3.96
CA ILE A 286 1.56 -13.46 5.05
C ILE A 286 0.93 -12.56 6.11
N ASP A 287 -0.19 -12.98 6.66
CA ASP A 287 -0.89 -12.28 7.73
C ASP A 287 -0.93 -13.17 8.97
N LEU A 288 -0.18 -12.75 10.01
CA LEU A 288 -0.13 -13.46 11.27
C LEU A 288 -1.34 -13.11 12.13
N ALA A 289 -1.99 -14.13 12.66
CA ALA A 289 -3.13 -13.99 13.55
C ALA A 289 -2.90 -14.76 14.85
N VAL A 290 -3.52 -14.29 15.92
CA VAL A 290 -3.43 -14.91 17.24
C VAL A 290 -4.84 -15.05 17.78
N ASP A 291 -5.13 -16.23 18.32
CA ASP A 291 -6.41 -16.55 18.92
C ASP A 291 -6.21 -17.34 20.23
N GLU A 292 -7.25 -18.01 20.68
CA GLU A 292 -7.25 -18.88 21.87
C GLU A 292 -6.37 -20.13 21.71
N GLU A 293 -6.12 -20.59 20.48
CA GLU A 293 -5.37 -21.80 20.17
C GLU A 293 -3.90 -21.57 19.85
N GLY A 294 -3.49 -20.32 19.60
CA GLY A 294 -2.10 -19.91 19.45
C GLY A 294 -1.85 -18.99 18.27
N LEU A 295 -0.73 -19.22 17.58
CA LEU A 295 -0.26 -18.39 16.47
C LEU A 295 -0.59 -19.06 15.12
N TRP A 296 -1.12 -18.26 14.21
CA TRP A 296 -1.54 -18.67 12.88
C TRP A 296 -0.88 -17.81 11.82
N ALA A 297 -0.67 -18.38 10.65
CA ALA A 297 -0.31 -17.66 9.43
C ALA A 297 -1.37 -17.89 8.37
N ILE A 298 -1.91 -16.79 7.86
CA ILE A 298 -2.80 -16.75 6.70
C ILE A 298 -1.93 -16.33 5.52
N TYR A 299 -1.87 -17.15 4.47
CA TYR A 299 -0.95 -16.93 3.35
C TYR A 299 -1.55 -17.36 2.02
N ALA A 300 -0.89 -17.03 0.91
CA ALA A 300 -1.23 -17.53 -0.40
C ALA A 300 0.03 -17.91 -1.18
N THR A 301 -0.08 -18.94 -2.02
CA THR A 301 1.03 -19.46 -2.83
C THR A 301 0.64 -19.52 -4.30
N GLN A 302 1.65 -19.65 -5.16
CA GLN A 302 1.44 -19.88 -6.58
C GLN A 302 0.88 -21.28 -6.88
N GLU A 303 1.03 -22.25 -5.99
CA GLU A 303 0.42 -23.58 -6.18
C GLU A 303 -1.11 -23.52 -6.01
N ASN A 304 -1.59 -22.62 -5.13
CA ASN A 304 -3.00 -22.39 -4.87
C ASN A 304 -3.41 -20.95 -5.27
N GLU A 305 -3.26 -20.60 -6.56
CA GLU A 305 -3.44 -19.24 -7.08
C GLU A 305 -4.87 -18.67 -7.02
N ARG A 306 -5.84 -19.27 -6.36
CA ARG A 306 -7.16 -18.62 -6.20
C ARG A 306 -7.54 -18.41 -4.76
N TYR A 307 -7.07 -19.29 -3.90
CA TYR A 307 -7.52 -19.38 -2.54
C TYR A 307 -6.46 -18.88 -1.56
N ILE A 308 -6.94 -18.63 -0.35
CA ILE A 308 -6.15 -18.36 0.84
C ILE A 308 -5.87 -19.70 1.52
N SER A 309 -4.67 -19.88 2.07
CA SER A 309 -4.27 -21.02 2.87
C SER A 309 -3.99 -20.58 4.31
N LEU A 310 -4.11 -21.53 5.23
CA LEU A 310 -3.90 -21.34 6.67
C LEU A 310 -2.81 -22.29 7.16
N ALA A 311 -1.94 -21.81 8.04
CA ALA A 311 -0.97 -22.62 8.76
C ALA A 311 -1.01 -22.32 10.26
N LYS A 312 -0.86 -23.36 11.08
CA LYS A 312 -0.64 -23.22 12.52
C LYS A 312 0.86 -23.25 12.81
N ILE A 313 1.32 -22.30 13.62
CA ILE A 313 2.73 -22.11 13.93
C ILE A 313 2.95 -22.29 15.42
N ASP A 314 3.95 -23.08 15.80
CA ASP A 314 4.40 -23.09 17.19
C ASP A 314 5.06 -21.75 17.52
N SER A 315 4.43 -20.98 18.40
CA SER A 315 4.94 -19.70 18.89
C SER A 315 6.35 -19.78 19.52
N LYS A 316 6.79 -20.96 19.97
CA LYS A 316 8.09 -21.20 20.59
C LYS A 316 9.18 -21.45 19.57
N THR A 317 9.02 -22.42 18.67
CA THR A 317 10.03 -22.86 17.70
C THR A 317 9.89 -22.24 16.31
N LEU A 318 8.75 -21.57 16.04
CA LEU A 318 8.36 -21.06 14.71
C LEU A 318 8.14 -22.14 13.64
N ASP A 319 8.10 -23.42 14.04
CA ASP A 319 7.80 -24.51 13.12
C ASP A 319 6.32 -24.53 12.74
N ILE A 320 6.04 -24.96 11.51
CA ILE A 320 4.67 -25.21 11.07
C ILE A 320 4.20 -26.54 11.63
N GLU A 321 3.15 -26.50 12.44
CA GLU A 321 2.51 -27.70 12.99
C GLU A 321 1.62 -28.38 11.96
N GLN A 322 0.82 -27.59 11.23
CA GLN A 322 -0.14 -28.07 10.25
C GLN A 322 -0.54 -26.97 9.26
N MET A 323 -0.93 -27.36 8.04
CA MET A 323 -1.41 -26.48 6.98
C MET A 323 -2.75 -26.95 6.42
N TRP A 324 -3.56 -26.00 5.97
CA TRP A 324 -4.88 -26.22 5.37
C TRP A 324 -5.09 -25.31 4.17
N ASP A 325 -5.67 -25.88 3.12
CA ASP A 325 -6.22 -25.10 2.00
C ASP A 325 -7.67 -24.74 2.31
N THR A 326 -7.99 -23.45 2.22
CA THR A 326 -9.34 -22.96 2.50
C THR A 326 -10.12 -22.78 1.19
N PRO A 327 -11.47 -22.79 1.23
CA PRO A 327 -12.29 -22.42 0.08
C PRO A 327 -12.37 -20.90 -0.12
N CYS A 328 -11.69 -20.09 0.70
CA CYS A 328 -11.82 -18.63 0.67
C CYS A 328 -10.97 -18.02 -0.45
N LEU A 329 -11.63 -17.32 -1.37
CA LEU A 329 -10.98 -16.63 -2.48
C LEU A 329 -10.16 -15.44 -1.99
N ARG A 330 -9.02 -15.17 -2.63
CA ARG A 330 -8.26 -13.92 -2.36
C ARG A 330 -8.87 -12.68 -3.00
N GLU A 331 -9.63 -12.88 -4.06
CA GLU A 331 -10.19 -11.80 -4.85
C GLU A 331 -11.21 -11.04 -4.03
N ASN A 332 -11.11 -9.71 -4.01
CA ASN A 332 -11.91 -8.81 -3.19
C ASN A 332 -11.75 -8.99 -1.67
N ALA A 333 -10.83 -9.84 -1.21
CA ALA A 333 -10.48 -9.94 0.19
C ALA A 333 -9.67 -8.71 0.60
N GLU A 334 -10.02 -8.12 1.74
CA GLU A 334 -9.26 -7.02 2.34
C GLU A 334 -8.41 -7.48 3.52
N ALA A 335 -8.96 -8.29 4.43
CA ALA A 335 -8.25 -8.75 5.61
C ALA A 335 -8.92 -10.03 6.13
N ALA A 336 -8.26 -10.73 7.04
CA ALA A 336 -8.84 -11.85 7.76
C ALA A 336 -8.39 -11.85 9.21
N PHE A 337 -9.07 -12.63 10.05
CA PHE A 337 -8.70 -12.87 11.43
C PHE A 337 -9.13 -14.28 11.83
N VAL A 338 -8.57 -14.78 12.94
CA VAL A 338 -8.84 -16.13 13.44
C VAL A 338 -9.47 -16.05 14.82
N ILE A 339 -10.48 -16.88 15.07
CA ILE A 339 -11.10 -17.08 16.38
C ILE A 339 -11.31 -18.58 16.57
N CYS A 340 -10.75 -19.15 17.64
CA CYS A 340 -10.92 -20.57 17.99
C CYS A 340 -10.69 -21.52 16.81
N GLY A 341 -9.60 -21.34 16.07
CA GLY A 341 -9.26 -22.14 14.90
C GLY A 341 -10.11 -21.90 13.65
N THR A 342 -11.06 -20.95 13.68
CA THR A 342 -11.87 -20.56 12.51
C THR A 342 -11.33 -19.28 11.90
N VAL A 343 -10.98 -19.31 10.62
CA VAL A 343 -10.59 -18.14 9.83
C VAL A 343 -11.84 -17.44 9.31
N TYR A 344 -11.89 -16.12 9.47
CA TYR A 344 -12.94 -15.26 8.95
C TYR A 344 -12.33 -14.30 7.94
N VAL A 345 -12.70 -14.45 6.66
CA VAL A 345 -12.21 -13.58 5.59
C VAL A 345 -13.20 -12.46 5.31
N VAL A 346 -12.70 -11.24 5.40
CA VAL A 346 -13.44 -10.01 5.17
C VAL A 346 -13.23 -9.56 3.74
N TYR A 347 -14.34 -9.34 3.05
CA TYR A 347 -14.38 -8.94 1.66
C TYR A 347 -15.03 -7.58 1.53
N ASN A 348 -14.59 -6.85 0.51
CA ASN A 348 -15.11 -5.55 0.16
C ASN A 348 -15.15 -5.45 -1.36
N SER A 349 -16.21 -4.85 -1.92
CA SER A 349 -16.29 -4.65 -3.37
C SER A 349 -15.83 -3.24 -3.73
N LYS A 350 -15.45 -3.01 -5.00
CA LYS A 350 -15.06 -1.67 -5.47
C LYS A 350 -16.11 -0.63 -5.06
N LEU A 351 -15.61 0.51 -4.56
CA LEU A 351 -16.34 1.54 -3.83
C LEU A 351 -17.61 2.02 -4.55
N PRO A 352 -18.65 2.44 -3.79
CA PRO A 352 -18.75 2.45 -2.33
C PRO A 352 -19.44 1.19 -1.79
N SER A 353 -18.69 0.30 -1.15
CA SER A 353 -19.22 -0.92 -0.52
C SER A 353 -18.89 -0.97 0.96
N ARG A 354 -19.50 -1.92 1.66
CA ARG A 354 -19.24 -2.19 3.07
C ARG A 354 -18.51 -3.51 3.20
N SER A 355 -17.43 -3.50 3.96
CA SER A 355 -16.75 -4.70 4.40
C SER A 355 -17.73 -5.66 5.07
N ARG A 356 -17.66 -6.92 4.70
CA ARG A 356 -18.44 -8.00 5.30
C ARG A 356 -17.66 -9.30 5.32
N ILE A 357 -17.95 -10.12 6.32
CA ILE A 357 -17.48 -11.50 6.38
C ILE A 357 -18.29 -12.28 5.33
N GLN A 358 -17.60 -12.95 4.40
CA GLN A 358 -18.27 -13.77 3.36
C GLN A 358 -17.76 -15.20 3.29
N CYS A 359 -16.57 -15.47 3.83
CA CYS A 359 -16.02 -16.82 3.86
C CYS A 359 -15.51 -17.14 5.25
N VAL A 360 -15.83 -18.35 5.72
CA VAL A 360 -15.25 -18.92 6.93
C VAL A 360 -14.67 -20.29 6.63
N PHE A 361 -13.59 -20.62 7.33
CA PHE A 361 -12.99 -21.94 7.29
C PHE A 361 -12.62 -22.36 8.71
N ASP A 362 -13.23 -23.43 9.20
CA ASP A 362 -13.00 -23.95 10.53
C ASP A 362 -12.11 -25.20 10.48
N VAL A 363 -10.94 -25.16 11.13
CA VAL A 363 -10.02 -26.32 11.14
C VAL A 363 -10.60 -27.55 11.84
N SER A 364 -11.60 -27.36 12.71
CA SER A 364 -12.33 -28.44 13.37
C SER A 364 -13.51 -28.99 12.56
N ASP A 365 -13.81 -28.42 11.38
CA ASP A 365 -14.96 -28.76 10.54
C ASP A 365 -16.32 -28.71 11.28
N MET A 366 -16.41 -27.98 12.41
CA MET A 366 -17.68 -27.81 13.14
C MET A 366 -18.61 -26.80 12.47
N VAL A 367 -18.03 -25.92 11.65
CA VAL A 367 -18.72 -24.87 10.91
C VAL A 367 -18.32 -25.00 9.45
N THR A 368 -19.31 -25.09 8.57
CA THR A 368 -19.08 -25.10 7.14
C THR A 368 -19.09 -23.68 6.58
N ASN A 369 -18.51 -23.48 5.39
CA ASN A 369 -18.56 -22.17 4.74
C ASN A 369 -20.00 -21.71 4.41
N ASP A 370 -20.95 -22.64 4.29
CA ASP A 370 -22.37 -22.31 4.09
C ASP A 370 -22.98 -21.68 5.35
N ASP A 371 -22.40 -21.94 6.52
CA ASP A 371 -22.77 -21.34 7.81
C ASP A 371 -22.06 -19.98 8.03
N ALA A 372 -21.31 -19.48 7.04
CA ALA A 372 -20.58 -18.22 7.13
C ALA A 372 -21.54 -17.08 7.54
N PRO A 373 -21.30 -16.41 8.68
CA PRO A 373 -22.19 -15.37 9.13
C PRO A 373 -21.99 -14.16 8.20
N ASN A 374 -23.07 -13.72 7.54
CA ASN A 374 -23.06 -12.52 6.69
C ASN A 374 -23.04 -11.24 7.55
N VAL A 375 -21.93 -11.05 8.28
CA VAL A 375 -21.73 -9.94 9.22
C VAL A 375 -21.15 -8.75 8.47
N TYR A 376 -21.90 -7.65 8.48
CA TYR A 376 -21.43 -6.38 7.95
C TYR A 376 -20.71 -5.57 9.01
N PHE A 377 -19.60 -4.96 8.63
CA PHE A 377 -18.94 -3.97 9.47
C PHE A 377 -19.80 -2.68 9.55
N PRO A 378 -19.90 -2.04 10.74
CA PRO A 378 -20.61 -0.78 10.90
C PRO A 378 -20.17 0.31 9.91
N LYS A 379 -21.11 1.15 9.47
CA LYS A 379 -21.00 2.02 8.29
C LYS A 379 -19.70 2.85 8.23
N ARG A 380 -18.71 2.34 7.50
CA ARG A 380 -17.65 3.12 6.85
C ARG A 380 -17.48 2.62 5.41
N TYR A 381 -17.26 3.55 4.49
CA TYR A 381 -17.02 3.27 3.06
C TYR A 381 -15.51 3.21 2.76
N GLY A 382 -14.73 2.62 3.68
CA GLY A 382 -13.28 2.44 3.57
C GLY A 382 -12.90 0.97 3.34
N THR A 383 -11.61 0.68 3.36
CA THR A 383 -11.04 -0.67 3.22
C THR A 383 -10.03 -0.86 4.33
N HIS A 384 -10.21 -1.88 5.16
CA HIS A 384 -9.29 -2.12 6.28
C HIS A 384 -7.90 -2.47 5.76
N ALA A 385 -6.88 -1.80 6.27
CA ALA A 385 -5.48 -2.10 6.01
C ALA A 385 -5.01 -3.32 6.84
N SER A 386 -5.52 -3.45 8.06
CA SER A 386 -5.30 -4.62 8.92
C SER A 386 -6.47 -4.84 9.88
N LEU A 387 -6.67 -6.09 10.28
CA LEU A 387 -7.63 -6.52 11.31
C LEU A 387 -6.93 -7.52 12.24
N LYS A 388 -6.91 -7.25 13.55
CA LYS A 388 -6.26 -8.11 14.55
C LYS A 388 -7.24 -8.43 15.67
N TYR A 389 -7.51 -9.71 15.87
CA TYR A 389 -8.38 -10.19 16.95
C TYR A 389 -7.64 -10.25 18.27
N SER A 390 -8.36 -9.91 19.34
CA SER A 390 -7.93 -10.10 20.73
C SER A 390 -8.86 -11.06 21.43
N SER A 391 -8.36 -12.25 21.74
CA SER A 391 -9.07 -13.26 22.53
C SER A 391 -9.35 -12.79 23.96
N VAL A 392 -8.45 -11.98 24.54
CA VAL A 392 -8.59 -11.44 25.91
C VAL A 392 -9.76 -10.46 26.03
N GLU A 393 -9.95 -9.59 25.04
CA GLU A 393 -10.97 -8.52 25.11
C GLU A 393 -12.19 -8.78 24.19
N GLN A 394 -12.12 -9.80 23.35
CA GLN A 394 -13.09 -10.10 22.28
C GLN A 394 -13.36 -8.87 21.38
N LEU A 395 -12.27 -8.19 21.02
CA LEU A 395 -12.28 -7.00 20.16
C LEU A 395 -11.47 -7.25 18.89
N LEU A 396 -11.87 -6.62 17.79
CA LEU A 396 -11.00 -6.45 16.61
C LEU A 396 -10.35 -5.07 16.65
N TYR A 397 -9.03 -5.06 16.54
CA TYR A 397 -8.18 -3.91 16.32
C TYR A 397 -8.03 -3.71 14.82
N ALA A 398 -8.60 -2.64 14.29
CA ALA A 398 -8.62 -2.37 12.87
C ALA A 398 -7.88 -1.08 12.52
N TRP A 399 -7.14 -1.10 11.43
CA TRP A 399 -6.52 0.09 10.83
C TRP A 399 -7.20 0.40 9.50
N ASP A 400 -7.62 1.65 9.29
CA ASP A 400 -8.27 2.09 8.04
C ASP A 400 -7.86 3.55 7.79
N ASP A 401 -7.10 3.82 6.73
CA ASP A 401 -6.60 5.16 6.36
C ASP A 401 -6.05 6.01 7.53
N GLY A 402 -5.26 5.36 8.38
CA GLY A 402 -4.65 5.97 9.57
C GLY A 402 -5.56 6.05 10.78
N TYR A 403 -6.83 5.65 10.68
CA TYR A 403 -7.74 5.55 11.82
C TYR A 403 -7.54 4.22 12.57
N GLN A 404 -7.32 4.31 13.88
CA GLN A 404 -7.31 3.17 14.79
C GLN A 404 -8.72 2.95 15.33
N ILE A 405 -9.30 1.78 15.02
CA ILE A 405 -10.71 1.45 15.25
C ILE A 405 -10.83 0.18 16.08
N LEU A 406 -11.71 0.18 17.06
CA LEU A 406 -12.13 -1.01 17.77
C LEU A 406 -13.51 -1.44 17.30
N TYR A 407 -13.65 -2.73 16.98
CA TYR A 407 -14.94 -3.38 16.83
C TYR A 407 -15.18 -4.32 18.01
N LYS A 408 -16.30 -4.13 18.70
CA LYS A 408 -16.74 -5.04 19.75
C LYS A 408 -17.51 -6.19 19.12
N LEU A 409 -17.02 -7.41 19.30
CA LEU A 409 -17.66 -8.59 18.78
C LEU A 409 -18.77 -9.07 19.71
N GLN A 410 -19.73 -9.77 19.13
CA GLN A 410 -20.67 -10.62 19.84
C GLN A 410 -20.43 -12.06 19.40
N MET A 411 -20.26 -12.95 20.37
CA MET A 411 -19.91 -14.36 20.16
C MET A 411 -21.12 -15.25 20.41
N LYS A 412 -21.14 -16.41 19.74
CA LYS A 412 -22.06 -17.54 19.94
C LYS A 412 -21.26 -18.85 19.90
N LYS A 413 -21.87 -19.98 20.29
CA LYS A 413 -21.22 -21.29 20.15
C LYS A 413 -21.32 -21.82 18.72
N LYS A 414 -20.29 -22.51 18.25
CA LYS A 414 -20.22 -23.17 16.93
C LYS A 414 -21.34 -24.21 16.72
N LEU A 415 -21.82 -24.85 17.79
CA LEU A 415 -22.87 -25.87 17.73
C LEU A 415 -24.31 -25.32 17.88
N GLU A 416 -24.45 -24.01 18.06
CA GLU A 416 -25.75 -23.31 18.14
C GLU A 416 -26.11 -22.65 16.80
N VAL A 417 -25.73 -23.25 15.66
CA VAL A 417 -26.02 -22.74 14.31
C VAL A 417 -27.50 -22.87 13.98
#